data_AF-A0A0C3D5C6-F1
#
_entry.id   AF-A0A0C3D5C6-F1
#
_cell.length_a   1.000
_cell.length_b   1.000
_cell.length_c   1.000
_cell.angle_alpha   90.00
_cell.angle_beta   90.00
_cell.angle_gamma   90.00
#
_symmetry.space_group_name_H-M   'P 1'
#
loop_
_entity.id
_entity.type
_entity.pdbx_description
1 polymer ?
#
loop_
_entity_poly.entity_id
_entity_poly.type
_entity_poly.pdbx_seq_one_letter_code
_entity_poly.pdbx_strand_id
1 'polypeptide(L)'
;MYPQLSHMALNYLTIPATSINVEQLFSCGRLLLLHIRSRLSAQTTRSLLCLGVWSTLGLVDDSNVKKVMELQDAEGKDVVLADGWDKIII
;
A
#
# COMPACT_ATOMS: atom_id res chain seq x y z
N MET A 1 -30.07 -18.76 -6.67
CA MET A 1 -28.94 -17.92 -6.21
C MET A 1 -27.80 -18.15 -7.18
N TYR A 2 -27.25 -17.09 -7.81
CA TYR A 2 -26.26 -17.23 -8.89
C TYR A 2 -24.86 -16.79 -8.42
N PRO A 3 -24.10 -17.68 -7.75
CA PRO A 3 -22.81 -17.32 -7.16
C PRO A 3 -21.81 -16.80 -8.20
N GLN A 4 -21.76 -17.42 -9.38
CA GLN A 4 -20.82 -17.02 -10.44
C GLN A 4 -21.15 -15.66 -11.05
N LEU A 5 -22.45 -15.35 -11.20
CA LEU A 5 -22.89 -14.05 -11.73
C LEU A 5 -22.58 -12.92 -10.74
N SER A 6 -22.78 -13.16 -9.43
CA SER A 6 -22.41 -12.19 -8.40
C SER A 6 -20.91 -11.94 -8.35
N HIS A 7 -20.07 -12.96 -8.52
CA HIS A 7 -18.61 -12.78 -8.60
C HIS A 7 -18.20 -11.95 -9.83
N MET A 8 -18.80 -12.21 -11.00
CA MET A 8 -18.52 -11.44 -12.21
C MET A 8 -18.93 -9.96 -12.06
N ALA A 9 -20.11 -9.71 -11.47
CA ALA A 9 -20.60 -8.36 -11.22
C ALA A 9 -19.69 -7.60 -10.24
N LEU A 10 -19.26 -8.24 -9.15
CA LEU A 10 -18.31 -7.66 -8.20
C LEU A 10 -16.99 -7.29 -8.87
N ASN A 11 -16.41 -8.20 -9.66
CA ASN A 11 -15.16 -7.92 -10.38
C ASN A 11 -15.31 -6.72 -11.32
N TYR A 12 -16.41 -6.61 -12.06
CA TYR A 12 -16.67 -5.47 -12.96
C TYR A 12 -16.84 -4.15 -12.22
N LEU A 13 -17.58 -4.15 -11.11
CA LEU A 13 -17.87 -2.95 -10.33
C LEU A 13 -16.68 -2.47 -9.49
N THR A 14 -15.71 -3.34 -9.23
CA THR A 14 -14.49 -2.99 -8.49
C THR A 14 -13.48 -2.25 -9.36
N ILE A 15 -13.58 -2.32 -10.69
CA ILE A 15 -12.72 -1.57 -11.60
C ILE A 15 -13.09 -0.08 -11.48
N PRO A 16 -12.17 0.79 -11.02
CA PRO A 16 -12.46 2.22 -10.94
C PRO A 16 -12.67 2.77 -12.35
N ALA A 17 -13.75 3.53 -12.53
CA ALA A 17 -14.09 4.15 -13.83
C ALA A 17 -13.09 5.23 -14.28
N THR A 18 -12.22 5.69 -13.37
CA THR A 18 -11.30 6.82 -13.59
C THR A 18 -9.95 6.58 -12.91
N SER A 19 -8.87 7.14 -13.48
CA SER A 19 -7.51 7.14 -12.90
C SER A 19 -7.36 8.03 -11.66
N ILE A 20 -8.41 8.76 -11.26
CA ILE A 20 -8.39 9.74 -10.16
C ILE A 20 -7.86 9.14 -8.85
N ASN A 21 -8.23 7.90 -8.51
CA ASN A 21 -7.75 7.25 -7.29
C ASN A 21 -6.22 7.05 -7.30
N VAL A 22 -5.67 6.69 -8.46
CA VAL A 22 -4.23 6.48 -8.63
C VAL A 22 -3.49 7.83 -8.62
N GLU A 23 -4.04 8.84 -9.30
CA GLU A 23 -3.48 10.20 -9.30
C GLU A 23 -3.52 10.85 -7.92
N GLN A 24 -4.59 10.66 -7.15
CA GLN A 24 -4.70 11.12 -5.78
C GLN A 24 -3.68 10.42 -4.88
N LEU A 25 -3.50 9.10 -5.04
CA LEU A 25 -2.46 8.36 -4.32
C LEU A 25 -1.07 8.89 -4.65
N PHE A 26 -0.76 9.17 -5.92
CA PHE A 26 0.54 9.75 -6.29
C PHE A 26 0.69 11.20 -5.81
N SER A 27 -0.39 11.98 -5.76
CA SER A 27 -0.37 13.37 -5.28
C SER A 27 -0.18 13.46 -3.76
N CYS A 28 -0.93 12.66 -2.98
CA CYS A 28 -0.71 12.52 -1.54
C CYS A 28 0.65 11.86 -1.25
N GLY A 29 0.99 10.83 -2.01
CA GLY A 29 2.28 10.15 -1.96
C GLY A 29 3.45 11.06 -2.33
N ARG A 30 3.21 12.14 -3.08
CA ARG A 30 4.20 13.18 -3.37
C ARG A 30 4.70 13.85 -2.09
N LEU A 31 3.86 13.98 -1.06
CA LEU A 31 4.26 14.49 0.26
C LEU A 31 5.20 13.50 0.96
N LEU A 32 4.93 12.19 0.89
CA LEU A 32 5.84 11.14 1.40
C LEU A 32 7.17 11.11 0.62
N LEU A 33 7.11 11.21 -0.71
CA LEU A 33 8.26 11.23 -1.62
C LEU A 33 9.12 12.51 -1.49
N LEU A 34 8.51 13.69 -1.26
CA LEU A 34 9.25 14.95 -1.08
C LEU A 34 9.71 15.19 0.36
N HIS A 35 8.95 14.75 1.37
CA HIS A 35 9.34 14.92 2.77
C HIS A 35 10.51 14.00 3.14
N ILE A 36 10.61 12.83 2.51
CA ILE A 36 11.68 11.84 2.69
C ILE A 36 12.52 11.76 1.41
N ARG A 37 13.20 12.86 1.04
CA ARG A 37 14.21 12.85 -0.03
C ARG A 37 15.52 12.16 0.43
N SER A 38 15.39 11.07 1.17
CA SER A 38 16.45 10.23 1.75
C SER A 38 16.45 8.89 1.01
N ARG A 39 17.18 8.75 -0.11
CA ARG A 39 17.56 7.49 -0.80
C ARG A 39 16.63 6.25 -0.62
N LEU A 40 15.30 6.40 -0.64
CA LEU A 40 14.39 5.26 -0.50
C LEU A 40 14.31 4.54 -1.85
N SER A 41 14.46 3.22 -1.84
CA SER A 41 14.24 2.42 -3.05
C SER A 41 12.77 2.49 -3.50
N ALA A 42 12.54 2.17 -4.77
CA ALA A 42 11.18 2.08 -5.33
C ALA A 42 10.31 1.08 -4.54
N GLN A 43 10.94 0.04 -3.98
CA GLN A 43 10.27 -1.00 -3.21
C GLN A 43 9.83 -0.49 -1.83
N THR A 44 10.68 0.26 -1.13
CA THR A 44 10.34 0.87 0.16
C THR A 44 9.27 1.94 -0.01
N THR A 45 9.35 2.72 -1.10
CA THR A 45 8.32 3.70 -1.47
C THR A 45 6.96 3.03 -1.67
N ARG A 46 6.90 1.92 -2.43
CA ARG A 46 5.66 1.15 -2.64
C ARG A 46 5.10 0.60 -1.33
N SER A 47 5.97 0.05 -0.48
CA SER A 47 5.56 -0.51 0.82
C SER A 47 4.96 0.56 1.74
N LEU A 48 5.56 1.76 1.79
CA LEU A 48 5.04 2.90 2.55
C LEU A 48 3.68 3.37 2.03
N LEU A 49 3.49 3.42 0.71
CA LEU A 49 2.19 3.78 0.11
C LEU A 49 1.11 2.75 0.47
N CYS A 50 1.40 1.45 0.36
CA CYS A 50 0.48 0.39 0.77
C CYS A 50 0.15 0.47 2.26
N LEU A 51 1.15 0.68 3.13
CA LEU A 51 0.98 0.81 4.57
C LEU A 51 0.07 1.99 4.93
N GLY A 52 0.24 3.14 4.25
CA GLY A 52 -0.62 4.31 4.43
C GLY A 52 -2.10 4.00 4.10
N VAL A 53 -2.35 3.33 2.97
CA VAL A 53 -3.70 2.92 2.58
C VAL A 53 -4.29 1.91 3.56
N TRP A 54 -3.52 0.90 3.99
CA TRP A 54 -4.00 -0.09 4.94
C TRP A 54 -4.29 0.50 6.33
N SER A 55 -3.50 1.48 6.77
CA SER A 55 -3.79 2.23 8.00
C SER A 55 -5.12 2.99 7.88
N THR A 56 -5.38 3.68 6.77
CA THR A 56 -6.67 4.37 6.56
C THR A 56 -7.87 3.42 6.49
N LEU A 57 -7.64 2.15 6.10
CA LEU A 57 -8.66 1.10 6.07
C LEU A 57 -8.79 0.36 7.42
N GLY A 58 -8.01 0.72 8.44
CA GLY A 58 -8.02 0.06 9.75
C GLY A 58 -7.49 -1.38 9.71
N LEU A 59 -6.74 -1.74 8.66
CA LEU A 59 -6.14 -3.06 8.49
C LEU A 59 -4.80 -3.21 9.25
N VAL A 60 -4.25 -2.09 9.71
CA VAL A 60 -3.02 -2.04 10.51
C VAL A 60 -3.37 -1.55 11.90
N ASP A 61 -2.90 -2.28 12.91
CA ASP A 61 -3.02 -1.85 14.29
C ASP A 61 -2.03 -0.71 14.60
N ASP A 62 -2.56 0.42 15.05
CA ASP A 62 -1.78 1.63 15.38
C ASP A 62 -0.72 1.38 16.46
N SER A 63 -0.92 0.36 17.31
CA SER A 63 0.07 -0.01 18.32
C SER A 63 1.36 -0.55 17.69
N ASN A 64 1.25 -1.25 16.56
CA ASN A 64 2.40 -1.75 15.81
C ASN A 64 3.12 -0.61 15.07
N VAL A 65 2.37 0.37 14.56
CA VAL A 65 2.95 1.55 13.91
C VAL A 65 3.80 2.35 14.90
N LYS A 66 3.30 2.57 16.13
CA LYS A 66 4.06 3.26 17.19
C LYS A 66 5.34 2.52 17.56
N LYS A 67 5.28 1.20 17.73
CA LYS A 67 6.47 0.38 17.99
C LYS A 67 7.51 0.49 16.88
N VAL A 68 7.08 0.51 15.62
CA VAL A 68 7.99 0.68 14.47
C VAL A 68 8.63 2.07 14.46
N MET A 69 7.91 3.12 14.84
CA MET A 69 8.47 4.48 14.97
C MET A 69 9.48 4.61 16.14
N GLU A 70 9.34 3.79 17.18
CA GLU A 70 10.25 3.76 18.32
C GLU A 70 11.53 2.94 18.05
N LEU A 71 11.54 2.12 17.00
CA LEU A 71 12.75 1.42 16.58
C LEU A 71 13.74 2.41 15.96
N GLN A 72 15.02 2.29 16.31
CA GLN A 72 16.07 3.05 15.63
C GLN A 72 16.11 2.64 14.15
N ASP A 73 16.37 3.61 13.27
CA ASP A 73 16.61 3.37 11.85
C ASP A 73 17.76 2.37 11.72
N ALA A 74 17.42 1.10 11.50
CA ALA A 74 18.40 0.11 11.13
C ALA A 74 18.88 0.46 9.71
N GLU A 75 20.18 0.43 9.46
CA GLU A 75 20.74 0.41 8.10
C GLU A 75 20.35 -0.92 7.42
N GLY A 76 19.07 -1.06 7.09
CA GLY A 76 18.53 -2.19 6.39
C GLY A 76 18.89 -2.06 4.92
N LYS A 77 19.69 -2.99 4.40
CA LYS A 77 19.77 -3.21 2.96
C LYS A 77 18.34 -3.42 2.44
N ASP A 78 18.01 -2.78 1.32
CA ASP A 78 16.75 -3.05 0.62
C ASP A 78 16.62 -4.57 0.40
N VAL A 79 15.77 -5.21 1.20
CA VAL A 79 15.53 -6.65 1.11
C VAL A 79 14.69 -6.87 -0.13
N VAL A 80 15.22 -7.58 -1.13
CA VAL A 80 14.43 -7.99 -2.29
C VAL A 80 13.30 -8.89 -1.80
N LEU A 81 12.06 -8.38 -1.85
CA LEU A 81 10.89 -9.15 -1.48
C LEU A 81 10.65 -10.23 -2.55
N ALA A 82 10.21 -11.41 -2.12
CA ALA A 82 9.90 -12.51 -3.02
C ALA A 82 8.77 -12.13 -4.00
N ASP A 83 8.81 -12.68 -5.21
CA ASP A 83 7.79 -12.44 -6.22
C ASP A 83 6.41 -12.88 -5.70
N GLY A 84 5.44 -11.94 -5.71
CA GLY A 84 4.10 -12.15 -5.19
C GLY A 84 3.90 -11.93 -3.68
N TRP A 85 4.82 -11.27 -2.98
CA TRP A 85 4.62 -10.83 -1.58
C TRP A 85 3.37 -9.96 -1.39
N ASP A 86 2.93 -9.27 -2.44
CA ASP A 86 1.79 -8.36 -2.46
C ASP A 86 0.51 -9.01 -3.03
N LYS A 87 0.49 -10.33 -3.22
CA LYS A 87 -0.72 -11.04 -3.65
C LYS A 87 -1.76 -11.03 -2.54
N ILE A 88 -2.82 -10.26 -2.75
CA ILE A 88 -4.05 -10.35 -1.97
C ILE A 88 -4.82 -11.58 -2.50
N ILE A 89 -4.87 -12.64 -1.70
CA ILE A 89 -5.70 -13.81 -1.98
C ILE A 89 -7.14 -13.39 -1.68
N ILE A 90 -7.97 -13.33 -2.72
CA ILE A 90 -9.42 -13.09 -2.64
C ILE A 90 -10.14 -14.43 -2.64
#